data_AF-A0A7V8E6R4-F1
#
_entry.id   AF-A0A7V8E6R4-F1
#
_cell.length_a   1.000
_cell.length_b   1.000
_cell.length_c   1.000
_cell.angle_alpha   90.00
_cell.angle_beta   90.00
_cell.angle_gamma   90.00
#
_symmetry.space_group_name_H-M   'P 1'
#
loop_
_entity.id
_entity.type
_entity.pdbx_description
1 polymer ?
#
loop_
_entity_poly.entity_id
_entity_poly.type
_entity_poly.pdbx_seq_one_letter_code
_entity_poly.pdbx_strand_id
1 'polypeptide(L)'
;MPTEAAVEKKPAASEKPQPFLARYGFSATVAVLGVLMLVLIHRSVYAYLTSGDDYTIDLATLHVADRPEWAGDGLVSEFKTNSPLTGKMSIFDADLTKHVTEHYAQNPWVSRVLTVQKEFPNTLRVKVEMRKPLLAIEMKGQYVLVDRESVRIPGTYVNVPKFTFTVCRVLGVKSAPPEGGKKWIDAGIDAAAGVASALVENRVDRMMTVHSIDVSRVGRGGRETEVVLHAEDSVPIEWGRSPTSREYGELTVEEKVRNLKGVLMSQPRLKGVGRVKVQFDDPVVIMRR
;
A
#
# COMPACT_ATOMS: atom_id res chain seq x y z
N MET A 1 -83.30 94.93 26.00
CA MET A 1 -84.06 93.67 25.85
C MET A 1 -84.07 93.30 24.38
N PRO A 2 -84.01 92.01 24.00
CA PRO A 2 -83.37 90.87 24.68
C PRO A 2 -81.91 90.81 24.15
N THR A 3 -81.20 89.74 23.73
CA THR A 3 -81.47 88.28 23.72
C THR A 3 -80.19 87.45 23.92
N GLU A 4 -80.39 86.34 24.61
CA GLU A 4 -79.63 85.09 24.78
C GLU A 4 -79.33 84.31 23.47
N ALA A 5 -78.19 83.61 23.39
CA ALA A 5 -78.11 82.14 23.19
C ALA A 5 -76.69 81.56 22.97
N ALA A 6 -76.51 80.33 23.47
CA ALA A 6 -75.61 79.24 23.00
C ALA A 6 -74.07 79.39 23.04
N VAL A 7 -73.43 78.32 23.54
CA VAL A 7 -71.99 78.05 23.52
C VAL A 7 -71.71 76.90 22.55
N GLU A 8 -70.65 76.97 21.74
CA GLU A 8 -70.18 75.83 20.93
C GLU A 8 -68.71 75.48 21.19
N LYS A 9 -68.43 74.18 21.35
CA LYS A 9 -67.08 73.65 21.61
C LYS A 9 -66.35 73.36 20.30
N LYS A 10 -65.23 74.03 20.07
CA LYS A 10 -64.32 73.73 18.95
C LYS A 10 -63.58 72.39 19.20
N PRO A 11 -63.68 71.38 18.32
CA PRO A 11 -63.03 70.08 18.52
C PRO A 11 -61.53 70.12 18.25
N ALA A 12 -60.79 69.16 18.82
CA ALA A 12 -59.35 69.00 18.61
C ALA A 12 -59.03 68.41 17.22
N ALA A 13 -57.84 68.72 16.70
CA ALA A 13 -57.37 68.18 15.42
C ALA A 13 -57.00 66.69 15.55
N SER A 14 -57.41 65.89 14.58
CA SER A 14 -57.00 64.48 14.46
C SER A 14 -55.72 64.38 13.63
N GLU A 15 -54.59 64.08 14.30
CA GLU A 15 -53.40 63.63 13.61
C GLU A 15 -53.59 62.19 13.11
N LYS A 16 -53.28 61.95 11.83
CA LYS A 16 -53.28 60.60 11.25
C LYS A 16 -51.94 59.92 11.55
N PRO A 17 -51.91 58.70 12.10
CA PRO A 17 -50.65 57.99 12.33
C PRO A 17 -49.95 57.68 10.99
N GLN A 18 -48.68 58.09 10.86
CA GLN A 18 -47.88 57.79 9.67
C GLN A 18 -47.45 56.31 9.66
N PRO A 19 -47.41 55.63 8.50
CA PRO A 19 -47.15 54.20 8.40
C PRO A 19 -45.66 53.85 8.50
N PHE A 20 -45.07 54.04 9.70
CA PHE A 20 -43.63 53.85 9.94
C PHE A 20 -43.13 52.43 9.59
N LEU A 21 -43.98 51.40 9.77
CA LEU A 21 -43.64 49.99 9.52
C LEU A 21 -43.43 49.65 8.03
N ALA A 22 -44.06 50.38 7.10
CA ALA A 22 -44.06 50.03 5.68
C ALA A 22 -42.68 50.14 5.01
N ARG A 23 -41.84 51.09 5.47
CA ARG A 23 -40.49 51.31 4.90
C ARG A 23 -39.49 50.20 5.25
N TYR A 24 -39.59 49.60 6.43
CA TYR A 24 -38.65 48.58 6.88
C TYR A 24 -38.89 47.23 6.20
N GLY A 25 -40.16 46.85 5.98
CA GLY A 25 -40.50 45.60 5.28
C GLY A 25 -39.92 45.54 3.86
N PHE A 26 -40.08 46.60 3.07
CA PHE A 26 -39.57 46.63 1.69
C PHE A 26 -38.04 46.53 1.63
N SER A 27 -37.32 47.23 2.52
CA SER A 27 -35.86 47.16 2.60
C SER A 27 -35.36 45.75 2.93
N ALA A 28 -36.02 45.08 3.88
CA ALA A 28 -35.71 43.69 4.24
C ALA A 28 -35.95 42.73 3.07
N THR A 29 -37.05 42.87 2.33
CA THR A 29 -37.34 42.03 1.15
C THR A 29 -36.27 42.20 0.05
N VAL A 30 -35.85 43.44 -0.23
CA VAL A 30 -34.78 43.71 -1.22
C VAL A 30 -33.44 43.11 -0.77
N ALA A 31 -33.10 43.22 0.52
CA ALA A 31 -31.88 42.60 1.06
C ALA A 31 -31.91 41.06 0.96
N VAL A 32 -33.03 40.42 1.31
CA VAL A 32 -33.20 38.96 1.20
C VAL A 32 -33.14 38.49 -0.26
N LEU A 33 -33.77 39.21 -1.20
CA LEU A 33 -33.68 38.91 -2.63
C LEU A 33 -32.25 39.09 -3.17
N GLY A 34 -31.52 40.12 -2.73
CA GLY A 34 -30.12 40.33 -3.09
C GLY A 34 -29.21 39.20 -2.61
N VAL A 35 -29.37 38.76 -1.36
CA VAL A 35 -28.64 37.60 -0.80
C VAL A 35 -28.99 36.31 -1.54
N LEU A 36 -30.28 36.07 -1.83
CA LEU A 36 -30.72 34.90 -2.59
C LEU A 36 -30.15 34.89 -4.01
N MET A 37 -30.17 36.05 -4.70
CA MET A 37 -29.58 36.21 -6.03
C MET A 37 -28.06 35.96 -6.01
N LEU A 38 -27.35 36.47 -5.00
CA LEU A 38 -25.92 36.23 -4.82
C LEU A 38 -25.61 34.74 -4.61
N VAL A 39 -26.40 34.03 -3.79
CA VAL A 39 -26.27 32.59 -3.56
C VAL A 39 -26.55 31.79 -4.84
N LEU A 40 -27.55 32.18 -5.63
CA LEU A 40 -27.88 31.52 -6.90
C LEU A 40 -26.84 31.76 -8.00
N ILE A 41 -26.29 32.98 -8.09
CA ILE A 41 -25.18 33.31 -9.00
C ILE A 41 -23.93 32.54 -8.57
N HIS A 42 -23.56 32.56 -7.29
CA HIS A 42 -22.41 31.83 -6.77
C HIS A 42 -22.53 30.33 -7.07
N ARG A 43 -23.69 29.72 -6.79
CA ARG A 43 -23.95 28.30 -7.10
C ARG A 43 -23.86 28.00 -8.60
N SER A 44 -24.40 28.86 -9.46
CA SER A 44 -24.37 28.66 -10.92
C SER A 44 -22.96 28.81 -11.50
N VAL A 45 -22.22 29.82 -11.07
CA VAL A 45 -20.83 30.05 -11.47
C VAL A 45 -19.92 28.94 -10.95
N TYR A 46 -20.10 28.52 -9.70
CA TYR A 46 -19.38 27.37 -9.14
C TYR A 46 -19.66 26.10 -9.95
N ALA A 47 -20.93 25.75 -10.19
CA ALA A 47 -21.30 24.57 -10.98
C ALA A 47 -20.73 24.62 -12.41
N TYR A 48 -20.71 25.78 -13.07
CA TYR A 48 -20.10 25.95 -14.38
C TYR A 48 -18.58 25.74 -14.35
N LEU A 49 -17.88 26.38 -13.39
CA LEU A 49 -16.43 26.22 -13.24
C LEU A 49 -16.03 24.78 -12.86
N THR A 50 -16.77 24.11 -11.96
CA THR A 50 -16.43 22.75 -11.53
C THR A 50 -16.82 21.64 -12.51
N SER A 51 -17.54 21.97 -13.59
CA SER A 51 -17.95 21.03 -14.64
C SER A 51 -17.21 21.20 -15.99
N GLY A 52 -16.30 22.17 -16.09
CA GLY A 52 -15.42 22.28 -17.25
C GLY A 52 -14.41 21.13 -17.34
N ASP A 53 -14.06 20.72 -18.56
CA ASP A 53 -13.01 19.71 -18.79
C ASP A 53 -11.64 20.14 -18.23
N ASP A 54 -11.36 21.45 -18.20
CA ASP A 54 -10.14 22.04 -17.61
C ASP A 54 -9.94 21.69 -16.13
N TYR A 55 -10.99 21.28 -15.42
CA TYR A 55 -10.98 20.88 -14.01
C TYR A 55 -11.43 19.42 -13.81
N THR A 56 -11.60 18.68 -14.90
CA THR A 56 -12.08 17.30 -14.87
C THR A 56 -10.92 16.35 -15.20
N ILE A 57 -10.68 15.40 -14.30
CA ILE A 57 -9.56 14.46 -14.37
C ILE A 57 -10.06 13.15 -14.95
N ASP A 58 -9.49 12.73 -16.09
CA ASP A 58 -9.66 11.37 -16.58
C ASP A 58 -8.77 10.42 -15.77
N LEU A 59 -9.40 9.57 -14.98
CA LEU A 59 -8.71 8.66 -14.08
C LEU A 59 -8.00 7.51 -14.81
N ALA A 60 -8.27 7.28 -16.10
CA ALA A 60 -7.50 6.35 -16.92
C ALA A 60 -6.14 6.92 -17.35
N THR A 61 -5.97 8.25 -17.30
CA THR A 61 -4.71 8.96 -17.60
C THR A 61 -3.80 9.15 -16.38
N LEU A 62 -4.17 8.60 -15.22
CA LEU A 62 -3.41 8.71 -13.99
C LEU A 62 -2.03 8.03 -14.10
N HIS A 63 -0.97 8.85 -14.02
CA HIS A 63 0.41 8.38 -13.94
C HIS A 63 0.83 8.22 -12.48
N VAL A 64 1.19 6.99 -12.09
CA VAL A 64 1.95 6.76 -10.86
C VAL A 64 3.33 7.39 -11.03
N ALA A 65 3.67 8.35 -10.17
CA ALA A 65 4.83 9.22 -10.36
C ALA A 65 6.17 8.47 -10.23
N ASP A 66 6.24 7.53 -9.28
CA ASP A 66 7.47 6.81 -8.96
C ASP A 66 7.38 5.34 -9.44
N ARG A 67 7.99 5.06 -10.58
CA ARG A 67 8.29 3.69 -11.02
C ARG A 67 9.59 3.21 -10.34
N PRO A 68 9.60 2.09 -9.61
CA PRO A 68 10.84 1.54 -9.06
C PRO A 68 11.79 1.10 -10.18
N GLU A 69 13.09 1.35 -10.04
CA GLU A 69 14.12 0.97 -11.03
C GLU A 69 14.12 -0.54 -11.37
N TRP A 70 13.70 -1.37 -10.42
CA TRP A 70 13.63 -2.82 -10.57
C TRP A 70 12.38 -3.32 -11.32
N ALA A 71 11.38 -2.46 -11.55
CA ALA A 71 10.16 -2.79 -12.26
C ALA A 71 10.37 -2.65 -13.78
N GLY A 72 10.63 -3.76 -14.47
CA GLY A 72 10.68 -3.81 -15.95
C GLY A 72 9.33 -3.53 -16.60
N ASP A 73 9.31 -3.23 -17.91
CA ASP A 73 8.11 -2.69 -18.59
C ASP A 73 6.90 -3.64 -18.54
N GLY A 74 7.13 -4.95 -18.62
CA GLY A 74 6.07 -5.97 -18.48
C GLY A 74 5.33 -5.87 -17.13
N LEU A 75 6.04 -5.53 -16.05
CA LEU A 75 5.47 -5.35 -14.72
C LEU A 75 4.63 -4.08 -14.64
N VAL A 76 4.97 -3.04 -15.41
CA VAL A 76 4.16 -1.82 -15.53
C VAL A 76 2.86 -2.07 -16.30
N SER A 77 2.87 -2.94 -17.32
CA SER A 77 1.62 -3.41 -17.94
C SER A 77 0.77 -4.23 -16.96
N GLU A 78 1.35 -5.19 -16.25
CA GLU A 78 0.62 -5.97 -15.23
C GLU A 78 0.02 -5.06 -14.14
N PHE A 79 0.76 -4.05 -13.66
CA PHE A 79 0.27 -3.08 -12.67
C PHE A 79 -1.01 -2.37 -13.14
N LYS A 80 -1.06 -1.95 -14.41
CA LYS A 80 -2.23 -1.29 -15.00
C LYS A 80 -3.40 -2.26 -15.23
N THR A 81 -3.13 -3.47 -15.71
CA THR A 81 -4.17 -4.47 -16.01
C THR A 81 -4.84 -5.04 -14.76
N ASN A 82 -4.12 -5.18 -13.64
CA ASN A 82 -4.67 -5.77 -12.41
C ASN A 82 -5.65 -4.84 -11.64
N SER A 83 -5.67 -3.54 -11.93
CA SER A 83 -6.58 -2.60 -11.24
C SER A 83 -6.80 -1.32 -12.06
N PRO A 84 -7.51 -1.39 -13.21
CA PRO A 84 -7.78 -0.23 -14.04
C PRO A 84 -8.71 0.73 -13.30
N LEU A 85 -8.24 1.96 -13.06
CA LEU A 85 -9.08 3.06 -12.62
C LEU A 85 -9.64 3.77 -13.86
N THR A 86 -10.95 4.01 -13.91
CA THR A 86 -11.64 4.51 -15.10
C THR A 86 -12.74 5.49 -14.75
N GLY A 87 -12.94 6.50 -15.59
CA GLY A 87 -14.00 7.49 -15.45
C GLY A 87 -13.45 8.90 -15.26
N LYS A 88 -14.35 9.88 -15.19
CA LYS A 88 -14.04 11.30 -14.99
C LYS A 88 -14.49 11.76 -13.60
N MET A 89 -13.65 12.51 -12.90
CA MET A 89 -13.99 13.18 -11.63
C MET A 89 -13.48 14.63 -11.62
N SER A 90 -14.22 15.54 -10.99
CA SER A 90 -13.82 16.95 -10.85
C SER A 90 -12.71 17.09 -9.80
N ILE A 91 -11.69 17.90 -10.05
CA ILE A 91 -10.63 18.18 -9.05
C ILE A 91 -11.20 18.80 -7.76
N PHE A 92 -12.38 19.40 -7.82
CA PHE A 92 -13.06 20.00 -6.68
C PHE A 92 -13.86 19.01 -5.82
N ASP A 93 -14.02 17.75 -6.25
CA ASP A 93 -14.64 16.68 -5.45
C ASP A 93 -13.81 16.42 -4.18
N ALA A 94 -14.45 16.48 -3.02
CA ALA A 94 -13.81 16.32 -1.71
C ALA A 94 -13.27 14.90 -1.50
N ASP A 95 -13.97 13.86 -1.97
CA ASP A 95 -13.60 12.46 -1.79
C ASP A 95 -12.65 11.94 -2.89
N LEU A 96 -12.36 12.71 -3.95
CA LEU A 96 -11.49 12.32 -5.07
C LEU A 96 -10.16 11.65 -4.62
N THR A 97 -9.41 12.28 -3.71
CA THR A 97 -8.11 11.76 -3.27
C THR A 97 -8.26 10.48 -2.43
N LYS A 98 -9.38 10.34 -1.71
CA LYS A 98 -9.74 9.16 -0.93
C LYS A 98 -10.15 8.00 -1.86
N HIS A 99 -11.06 8.21 -2.82
CA HIS A 99 -11.44 7.20 -3.81
C HIS A 99 -10.22 6.65 -4.57
N VAL A 100 -9.31 7.54 -5.00
CA VAL A 100 -8.05 7.15 -5.67
C VAL A 100 -7.12 6.39 -4.71
N THR A 101 -7.04 6.78 -3.43
CA THR A 101 -6.27 6.05 -2.41
C THR A 101 -6.84 4.64 -2.17
N GLU A 102 -8.17 4.53 -2.00
CA GLU A 102 -8.88 3.27 -1.75
C GLU A 102 -8.77 2.30 -2.93
N HIS A 103 -8.79 2.81 -4.17
CA HIS A 103 -8.55 2.01 -5.38
C HIS A 103 -7.11 1.51 -5.47
N TYR A 104 -6.11 2.39 -5.34
CA TYR A 104 -4.71 1.95 -5.39
C TYR A 104 -4.32 1.04 -4.21
N ALA A 105 -4.95 1.17 -3.04
CA ALA A 105 -4.77 0.24 -1.92
C ALA A 105 -5.35 -1.16 -2.19
N GLN A 106 -6.25 -1.31 -3.16
CA GLN A 106 -6.76 -2.61 -3.62
C GLN A 106 -5.92 -3.22 -4.75
N ASN A 107 -5.04 -2.46 -5.41
CA ASN A 107 -4.17 -2.99 -6.45
C ASN A 107 -3.15 -3.97 -5.83
N PRO A 108 -3.13 -5.26 -6.22
CA PRO A 108 -2.30 -6.29 -5.58
C PRO A 108 -0.78 -6.12 -5.78
N TRP A 109 -0.33 -5.19 -6.64
CA TRP A 109 1.07 -4.77 -6.74
C TRP A 109 1.46 -3.65 -5.76
N VAL A 110 0.51 -3.02 -5.07
CA VAL A 110 0.76 -1.93 -4.11
C VAL A 110 0.96 -2.51 -2.71
N SER A 111 2.05 -2.10 -2.06
CA SER A 111 2.32 -2.37 -0.64
C SER A 111 1.60 -1.34 0.22
N ARG A 112 1.69 -0.06 -0.19
CA ARG A 112 1.12 1.09 0.50
C ARG A 112 0.96 2.26 -0.48
N VAL A 113 -0.15 3.00 -0.38
CA VAL A 113 -0.26 4.33 -1.01
C VAL A 113 0.45 5.33 -0.09
N LEU A 114 1.39 6.11 -0.63
CA LEU A 114 2.21 7.06 0.14
C LEU A 114 1.61 8.46 0.13
N THR A 115 1.24 8.97 -1.06
CA THR A 115 0.50 10.23 -1.21
C THR A 115 -0.42 10.20 -2.43
N VAL A 116 -1.55 10.89 -2.32
CA VAL A 116 -2.40 11.30 -3.45
C VAL A 116 -2.64 12.80 -3.30
N GLN A 117 -2.15 13.59 -4.26
CA GLN A 117 -2.18 15.05 -4.20
C GLN A 117 -2.84 15.63 -5.45
N LYS A 118 -3.64 16.68 -5.27
CA LYS A 118 -4.27 17.44 -6.35
C LYS A 118 -3.27 18.45 -6.91
N GLU A 119 -3.03 18.40 -8.21
CA GLU A 119 -2.20 19.36 -8.93
C GLU A 119 -3.09 20.10 -9.93
N PHE A 120 -3.31 21.40 -9.68
CA PHE A 120 -4.17 22.21 -10.54
C PHE A 120 -3.58 22.38 -11.96
N PRO A 121 -4.42 22.40 -13.01
CA PRO A 121 -5.88 22.51 -12.94
C PRO A 121 -6.63 21.16 -12.90
N ASN A 122 -6.08 20.08 -13.46
CA ASN A 122 -6.76 18.78 -13.64
C ASN A 122 -5.84 17.55 -13.49
N THR A 123 -4.78 17.63 -12.70
CA THR A 123 -3.82 16.53 -12.51
C THR A 123 -3.88 15.96 -11.08
N LEU A 124 -3.54 14.68 -10.94
CA LEU A 124 -3.29 14.03 -9.66
C LEU A 124 -1.87 13.45 -9.63
N ARG A 125 -1.08 13.82 -8.62
CA ARG A 125 0.18 13.15 -8.32
C ARG A 125 -0.08 12.00 -7.35
N VAL A 126 0.09 10.77 -7.82
CA VAL A 126 -0.02 9.55 -7.01
C VAL A 126 1.36 8.95 -6.80
N LYS A 127 1.73 8.73 -5.53
CA LYS A 127 2.96 8.05 -5.11
C LYS A 127 2.58 6.78 -4.35
N VAL A 128 3.06 5.62 -4.80
CA VAL A 128 2.84 4.33 -4.14
C VAL A 128 4.17 3.63 -3.87
N GLU A 129 4.17 2.78 -2.86
CA GLU A 129 5.22 1.81 -2.57
C GLU A 129 4.80 0.48 -3.18
N MET A 130 5.53 -0.01 -4.20
CA MET A 130 5.20 -1.28 -4.87
C MET A 130 5.76 -2.48 -4.10
N ARG A 131 5.00 -3.59 -4.07
CA ARG A 131 5.43 -4.86 -3.46
C ARG A 131 6.61 -5.41 -4.23
N LYS A 132 7.77 -5.45 -3.57
CA LYS A 132 9.00 -6.00 -4.12
C LYS A 132 9.04 -7.51 -3.86
N PRO A 133 9.14 -8.37 -4.90
CA PRO A 133 9.36 -9.80 -4.72
C PRO A 133 10.55 -10.10 -3.81
N LEU A 134 10.44 -11.17 -3.01
CA LEU A 134 11.51 -11.72 -2.19
C LEU A 134 11.64 -13.23 -2.39
N LEU A 135 10.50 -13.91 -2.54
CA LEU A 135 10.40 -15.35 -2.70
C LEU A 135 9.73 -15.73 -4.02
N ALA A 136 10.12 -16.87 -4.56
CA ALA A 136 9.43 -17.58 -5.64
C ALA A 136 9.04 -18.97 -5.15
N ILE A 137 7.78 -19.13 -4.75
CA ILE A 137 7.24 -20.39 -4.22
C ILE A 137 7.02 -21.35 -5.39
N GLU A 138 7.67 -22.52 -5.37
CA GLU A 138 7.57 -23.50 -6.44
C GLU A 138 6.37 -24.44 -6.23
N MET A 139 5.45 -24.47 -7.20
CA MET A 139 4.23 -25.27 -7.16
C MET A 139 3.94 -25.89 -8.52
N LYS A 140 3.96 -27.22 -8.61
CA LYS A 140 3.56 -27.99 -9.81
C LYS A 140 4.28 -27.55 -11.11
N GLY A 141 5.54 -27.13 -11.03
CA GLY A 141 6.32 -26.63 -12.17
C GLY A 141 6.04 -25.18 -12.57
N GLN A 142 5.31 -24.43 -11.75
CA GLN A 142 5.17 -22.97 -11.84
C GLN A 142 5.70 -22.30 -10.56
N TYR A 143 5.93 -21.00 -10.64
CA TYR A 143 6.33 -20.14 -9.53
C TYR A 143 5.23 -19.13 -9.20
N VAL A 144 4.99 -18.92 -7.90
CA VAL A 144 4.18 -17.83 -7.37
C VAL A 144 5.11 -16.87 -6.63
N LEU A 145 5.08 -15.58 -6.97
CA LEU A 145 5.92 -14.57 -6.31
C LEU A 145 5.28 -14.10 -5.00
N VAL A 146 6.11 -13.88 -3.99
CA VAL A 146 5.72 -13.41 -2.65
C VAL A 146 6.75 -12.40 -2.15
N ASP A 147 6.30 -11.38 -1.43
CA ASP A 147 7.13 -10.31 -0.87
C ASP A 147 7.59 -10.58 0.58
N ARG A 148 8.15 -9.56 1.25
CA ARG A 148 8.62 -9.63 2.65
C ARG A 148 7.51 -9.71 3.71
N GLU A 149 6.25 -9.47 3.34
CA GLU A 149 5.07 -9.50 4.23
C GLU A 149 4.31 -10.83 4.09
N SER A 150 4.87 -11.78 3.33
CA SER A 150 4.23 -13.00 2.84
C SER A 150 2.97 -12.73 2.01
N VAL A 151 2.87 -11.57 1.35
CA VAL A 151 1.75 -11.24 0.45
C VAL A 151 2.01 -11.78 -0.94
N ARG A 152 1.02 -12.47 -1.51
CA ARG A 152 1.09 -12.99 -2.88
C ARG A 152 1.11 -11.84 -3.87
N ILE A 153 2.13 -11.80 -4.72
CA ILE A 153 2.20 -10.95 -5.90
C ILE A 153 1.39 -11.60 -7.04
N PRO A 154 0.73 -10.83 -7.94
CA PRO A 154 -0.06 -11.35 -9.05
C PRO A 154 0.65 -12.36 -9.97
N GLY A 155 -0.16 -13.06 -10.77
CA GLY A 155 0.30 -13.99 -11.79
C GLY A 155 0.69 -15.38 -11.27
N THR A 156 1.08 -16.24 -12.22
CA THR A 156 1.90 -17.44 -12.02
C THR A 156 2.89 -17.53 -13.17
N TYR A 157 4.12 -17.99 -12.92
CA TYR A 157 5.22 -17.87 -13.86
C TYR A 157 5.87 -19.22 -14.14
N VAL A 158 6.14 -19.56 -15.41
CA VAL A 158 6.84 -20.82 -15.78
C VAL A 158 8.31 -20.80 -15.34
N ASN A 159 8.92 -19.62 -15.33
CA ASN A 159 10.26 -19.36 -14.79
C ASN A 159 10.19 -18.15 -13.86
N VAL A 160 11.04 -18.11 -12.83
CA VAL A 160 11.17 -16.92 -11.98
C VAL A 160 11.60 -15.73 -12.87
N PRO A 161 10.87 -14.59 -12.86
CA PRO A 161 11.26 -13.43 -13.66
C PRO A 161 12.65 -12.90 -13.28
N LYS A 162 13.35 -12.30 -14.25
CA LYS A 162 14.69 -11.73 -14.02
C LYS A 162 14.54 -10.36 -13.35
N PHE A 163 15.04 -10.24 -12.13
CA PHE A 163 15.13 -8.99 -11.38
C PHE A 163 16.59 -8.54 -11.23
N THR A 164 16.80 -7.26 -10.90
CA THR A 164 18.12 -6.69 -10.57
C THR A 164 18.61 -7.06 -9.16
N PHE A 165 17.91 -7.97 -8.49
CA PHE A 165 18.14 -8.40 -7.11
C PHE A 165 17.75 -9.88 -6.94
N THR A 166 18.25 -10.53 -5.90
CA THR A 166 17.99 -11.95 -5.63
C THR A 166 16.55 -12.20 -5.19
N VAL A 167 15.89 -13.17 -5.83
CA VAL A 167 14.61 -13.76 -5.38
C VAL A 167 14.87 -15.22 -5.04
N CYS A 168 14.63 -15.61 -3.79
CA CYS A 168 14.91 -16.96 -3.32
C CYS A 168 13.80 -17.93 -3.78
N ARG A 169 14.14 -19.06 -4.43
CA ARG A 169 13.17 -20.14 -4.65
C ARG A 169 12.81 -20.78 -3.31
N VAL A 170 11.55 -21.14 -3.11
CA VAL A 170 11.08 -21.82 -1.90
C VAL A 170 10.44 -23.16 -2.27
N LEU A 171 10.87 -24.20 -1.56
CA LEU A 171 10.47 -25.58 -1.77
C LEU A 171 9.66 -26.09 -0.56
N GLY A 172 8.73 -27.01 -0.81
CA GLY A 172 8.05 -27.75 0.26
C GLY A 172 6.82 -27.08 0.88
N VAL A 173 6.42 -25.89 0.44
CA VAL A 173 5.14 -25.26 0.78
C VAL A 173 3.98 -26.15 0.32
N LYS A 174 2.95 -26.31 1.17
CA LYS A 174 1.84 -27.25 0.95
C LYS A 174 0.48 -26.60 0.80
N SER A 175 0.27 -25.42 1.37
CA SER A 175 -0.99 -24.69 1.24
C SER A 175 -1.21 -24.22 -0.20
N ALA A 176 -2.47 -24.01 -0.57
CA ALA A 176 -2.82 -23.39 -1.85
C ALA A 176 -2.53 -21.88 -1.80
N PRO A 177 -2.10 -21.26 -2.92
CA PRO A 177 -1.90 -19.82 -2.98
C PRO A 177 -3.24 -19.09 -2.83
N PRO A 178 -3.31 -17.99 -2.04
CA PRO A 178 -4.49 -17.15 -1.99
C PRO A 178 -4.60 -16.32 -3.27
N GLU A 179 -5.57 -15.40 -3.33
CA GLU A 179 -5.62 -14.37 -4.38
C GLU A 179 -4.41 -13.44 -4.33
N GLY A 180 -4.12 -12.73 -5.43
CA GLY A 180 -3.10 -11.67 -5.45
C GLY A 180 -3.44 -10.55 -4.47
N GLY A 181 -2.42 -9.97 -3.84
CA GLY A 181 -2.57 -8.90 -2.83
C GLY A 181 -3.05 -9.39 -1.45
N LYS A 182 -3.30 -10.69 -1.26
CA LYS A 182 -3.64 -11.27 0.05
C LYS A 182 -2.40 -11.85 0.72
N LYS A 183 -2.31 -11.78 2.07
CA LYS A 183 -1.29 -12.53 2.82
C LYS A 183 -1.53 -14.02 2.67
N TRP A 184 -0.48 -14.75 2.32
CA TRP A 184 -0.46 -16.20 2.29
C TRP A 184 -0.17 -16.72 3.70
N ILE A 185 -1.19 -17.30 4.35
CA ILE A 185 -1.11 -17.79 5.73
C ILE A 185 -0.51 -19.21 5.70
N ASP A 186 0.82 -19.30 5.67
CA ASP A 186 1.58 -20.54 5.73
C ASP A 186 2.87 -20.32 6.55
N ALA A 187 3.09 -21.16 7.56
CA ALA A 187 4.23 -21.04 8.47
C ALA A 187 5.59 -21.25 7.76
N GLY A 188 5.62 -22.05 6.68
CA GLY A 188 6.80 -22.23 5.84
C GLY A 188 7.10 -20.98 5.00
N ILE A 189 6.08 -20.25 4.55
CA ILE A 189 6.28 -18.98 3.83
C ILE A 189 6.77 -17.89 4.80
N ASP A 190 6.13 -17.73 5.97
CA ASP A 190 6.60 -16.78 6.99
C ASP A 190 8.04 -17.12 7.44
N ALA A 191 8.40 -18.42 7.55
CA ALA A 191 9.77 -18.85 7.82
C ALA A 191 10.74 -18.48 6.69
N ALA A 192 10.41 -18.78 5.44
CA ALA A 192 11.24 -18.47 4.28
C ALA A 192 11.40 -16.95 4.07
N ALA A 193 10.35 -16.17 4.27
CA ALA A 193 10.37 -14.70 4.20
C ALA A 193 11.29 -14.11 5.28
N GLY A 194 11.24 -14.67 6.50
CA GLY A 194 12.14 -14.31 7.59
C GLY A 194 13.61 -14.55 7.24
N VAL A 195 13.97 -15.76 6.76
CA VAL A 195 15.38 -16.06 6.42
C VAL A 195 15.85 -15.29 5.18
N ALA A 196 15.03 -15.18 4.13
CA ALA A 196 15.39 -14.40 2.95
C ALA A 196 15.58 -12.90 3.26
N SER A 197 14.73 -12.33 4.11
CA SER A 197 14.90 -10.95 4.61
C SER A 197 16.21 -10.82 5.38
N ALA A 198 16.45 -11.71 6.35
CA ALA A 198 17.65 -11.69 7.18
C ALA A 198 18.94 -11.76 6.34
N LEU A 199 18.99 -12.62 5.32
CA LEU A 199 20.13 -12.75 4.40
C LEU A 199 20.40 -11.46 3.63
N VAL A 200 19.37 -10.85 3.03
CA VAL A 200 19.49 -9.63 2.21
C VAL A 200 19.80 -8.39 3.07
N GLU A 201 19.12 -8.25 4.20
CA GLU A 201 19.34 -7.13 5.14
C GLU A 201 20.77 -7.16 5.68
N ASN A 202 21.31 -8.36 5.94
CA ASN A 202 22.68 -8.55 6.39
C ASN A 202 23.75 -8.67 5.29
N ARG A 203 23.38 -8.54 4.00
CA ARG A 203 24.26 -8.62 2.82
C ARG A 203 24.93 -9.98 2.58
N VAL A 204 24.34 -11.07 3.10
CA VAL A 204 24.85 -12.44 2.91
C VAL A 204 24.66 -12.91 1.46
N ASP A 205 23.66 -12.36 0.77
CA ASP A 205 23.42 -12.47 -0.68
C ASP A 205 24.59 -11.97 -1.55
N ARG A 206 25.52 -11.19 -0.98
CA ARG A 206 26.76 -10.75 -1.63
C ARG A 206 27.98 -11.62 -1.31
N MET A 207 27.86 -12.53 -0.35
CA MET A 207 28.94 -13.43 0.09
C MET A 207 28.79 -14.84 -0.49
N MET A 208 27.56 -15.29 -0.76
CA MET A 208 27.24 -16.55 -1.43
C MET A 208 25.91 -16.46 -2.18
N THR A 209 25.73 -17.35 -3.17
CA THR A 209 24.43 -17.53 -3.85
C THR A 209 23.58 -18.57 -3.13
N VAL A 210 22.41 -18.19 -2.63
CA VAL A 210 21.38 -19.13 -2.16
C VAL A 210 20.44 -19.46 -3.32
N HIS A 211 20.35 -20.73 -3.69
CA HIS A 211 19.54 -21.20 -4.81
C HIS A 211 18.11 -21.55 -4.39
N SER A 212 17.92 -22.11 -3.19
CA SER A 212 16.59 -22.38 -2.63
C SER A 212 16.57 -22.41 -1.10
N ILE A 213 15.36 -22.27 -0.56
CA ILE A 213 15.01 -22.49 0.85
C ILE A 213 14.00 -23.64 0.89
N ASP A 214 14.37 -24.78 1.49
CA ASP A 214 13.43 -25.86 1.79
C ASP A 214 12.76 -25.61 3.15
N VAL A 215 11.43 -25.55 3.14
CA VAL A 215 10.57 -25.41 4.32
C VAL A 215 9.60 -26.59 4.47
N SER A 216 9.82 -27.69 3.73
CA SER A 216 8.98 -28.89 3.74
C SER A 216 8.78 -29.53 5.12
N ARG A 217 9.64 -29.19 6.09
CA ARG A 217 9.70 -29.71 7.46
C ARG A 217 9.14 -28.75 8.53
N VAL A 218 8.92 -27.47 8.21
CA VAL A 218 8.38 -26.47 9.13
C VAL A 218 7.04 -26.95 9.72
N GLY A 219 6.88 -26.82 11.04
CA GLY A 219 5.66 -27.16 11.76
C GLY A 219 5.39 -28.66 11.91
N ARG A 220 6.29 -29.55 11.47
CA ARG A 220 6.18 -31.00 11.73
C ARG A 220 6.63 -31.40 13.15
N GLY A 221 7.47 -30.58 13.77
CA GLY A 221 8.13 -30.90 15.04
C GLY A 221 9.17 -32.03 14.93
N GLY A 222 9.81 -32.35 16.06
CA GLY A 222 10.84 -33.39 16.17
C GLY A 222 12.26 -32.82 16.27
N ARG A 223 13.26 -33.68 16.02
CA ARG A 223 14.71 -33.36 16.09
C ARG A 223 15.34 -32.96 14.76
N GLU A 224 14.54 -32.92 13.68
CA GLU A 224 15.04 -32.55 12.36
C GLU A 224 15.00 -31.03 12.16
N THR A 225 15.99 -30.49 11.48
CA THR A 225 16.02 -29.09 11.03
C THR A 225 14.80 -28.78 10.16
N GLU A 226 14.08 -27.71 10.49
CA GLU A 226 12.85 -27.30 9.80
C GLU A 226 13.12 -26.54 8.49
N VAL A 227 14.14 -25.67 8.51
CA VAL A 227 14.51 -24.78 7.40
C VAL A 227 15.94 -25.09 6.96
N VAL A 228 16.11 -25.40 5.66
CA VAL A 228 17.41 -25.68 5.05
C VAL A 228 17.62 -24.74 3.87
N LEU A 229 18.77 -24.08 3.81
CA LEU A 229 19.18 -23.31 2.63
C LEU A 229 20.08 -24.18 1.75
N HIS A 230 19.87 -24.14 0.44
CA HIS A 230 20.79 -24.75 -0.52
C HIS A 230 21.58 -23.63 -1.21
N ALA A 231 22.89 -23.58 -0.95
CA ALA A 231 23.78 -22.53 -1.45
C ALA A 231 24.91 -23.11 -2.32
N GLU A 232 25.40 -22.33 -3.27
CA GLU A 232 26.52 -22.69 -4.16
C GLU A 232 26.31 -24.08 -4.82
N ASP A 233 27.23 -25.05 -4.67
CA ASP A 233 27.12 -26.40 -5.25
C ASP A 233 26.08 -27.30 -4.53
N SER A 234 24.88 -26.76 -4.29
CA SER A 234 23.77 -27.34 -3.50
C SER A 234 24.14 -27.70 -2.05
N VAL A 235 25.14 -27.01 -1.47
CA VAL A 235 25.59 -27.22 -0.10
C VAL A 235 24.44 -26.91 0.86
N PRO A 236 23.97 -27.88 1.67
CA PRO A 236 22.92 -27.64 2.65
C PRO A 236 23.49 -26.87 3.85
N ILE A 237 22.86 -25.74 4.16
CA ILE A 237 23.03 -25.00 5.40
C ILE A 237 21.78 -25.27 6.24
N GLU A 238 21.93 -26.03 7.31
CA GLU A 238 20.87 -26.20 8.30
C GLU A 238 20.71 -24.89 9.09
N TRP A 239 19.54 -24.24 8.96
CA TRP A 239 19.21 -23.00 9.68
C TRP A 239 18.58 -23.25 11.06
N GLY A 240 18.19 -24.50 11.35
CA GLY A 240 17.40 -24.86 12.52
C GLY A 240 15.90 -24.64 12.28
N ARG A 241 15.25 -23.99 13.23
CA ARG A 241 13.81 -23.70 13.22
C ARG A 241 13.47 -22.41 12.46
N SER A 242 12.18 -22.20 12.22
CA SER A 242 11.65 -20.93 11.69
C SER A 242 12.14 -19.72 12.50
N PRO A 243 12.55 -18.60 11.85
CA PRO A 243 12.76 -17.29 12.48
C PRO A 243 11.58 -16.77 13.32
N THR A 244 10.37 -17.25 13.09
CA THR A 244 9.17 -16.87 13.86
C THR A 244 8.92 -17.74 15.10
N SER A 245 9.73 -18.78 15.33
CA SER A 245 9.65 -19.61 16.54
C SER A 245 10.10 -18.85 17.78
N ARG A 246 9.54 -19.23 18.94
CA ARG A 246 9.90 -18.71 20.27
C ARG A 246 10.25 -19.83 21.24
N GLU A 247 10.67 -20.99 20.73
CA GLU A 247 11.11 -22.09 21.59
C GLU A 247 12.45 -21.78 22.27
N TYR A 248 12.54 -22.16 23.55
CA TYR A 248 13.66 -21.82 24.41
C TYR A 248 14.94 -22.57 24.00
N GLY A 249 16.04 -21.82 23.82
CA GLY A 249 17.34 -22.37 23.42
C GLY A 249 17.60 -22.41 21.91
N GLU A 250 16.70 -21.90 21.07
CA GLU A 250 17.00 -21.63 19.65
C GLU A 250 17.74 -20.29 19.52
N LEU A 251 18.84 -20.25 18.75
CA LEU A 251 19.57 -19.00 18.48
C LEU A 251 18.73 -17.95 17.75
N THR A 252 19.01 -16.67 18.02
CA THR A 252 18.42 -15.54 17.29
C THR A 252 18.81 -15.55 15.80
N VAL A 253 18.04 -14.82 14.98
CA VAL A 253 18.35 -14.62 13.57
C VAL A 253 19.72 -13.97 13.40
N GLU A 254 20.05 -13.01 14.25
CA GLU A 254 21.29 -12.24 14.28
C GLU A 254 22.49 -13.12 14.61
N GLU A 255 22.34 -14.08 15.53
CA GLU A 255 23.35 -15.09 15.85
C GLU A 255 23.56 -16.08 14.71
N LYS A 256 22.49 -16.63 14.13
CA LYS A 256 22.57 -17.53 12.97
C LYS A 256 23.26 -16.86 11.78
N VAL A 257 22.96 -15.58 11.52
CA VAL A 257 23.65 -14.77 10.50
C VAL A 257 25.11 -14.53 10.85
N ARG A 258 25.44 -14.21 12.11
CA ARG A 258 26.82 -14.02 12.58
C ARG A 258 27.66 -15.28 12.36
N ASN A 259 27.09 -16.43 12.72
CA ASN A 259 27.71 -17.74 12.57
C ASN A 259 27.89 -18.12 11.09
N LEU A 260 26.86 -17.88 10.25
CA LEU A 260 26.95 -18.04 8.79
C LEU A 260 28.03 -17.14 8.16
N LYS A 261 28.14 -15.88 8.59
CA LYS A 261 29.21 -14.96 8.16
C LYS A 261 30.59 -15.46 8.60
N GLY A 262 30.74 -15.98 9.81
CA GLY A 262 31.98 -16.60 10.29
C GLY A 262 32.44 -17.76 9.41
N VAL A 263 31.52 -18.66 9.06
CA VAL A 263 31.77 -19.76 8.11
C VAL A 263 32.17 -19.21 6.74
N LEU A 264 31.45 -18.24 6.19
CA LEU A 264 31.76 -17.66 4.87
C LEU A 264 33.07 -16.85 4.82
N MET A 265 33.57 -16.33 5.95
CA MET A 265 34.88 -15.69 6.03
C MET A 265 36.04 -16.70 6.05
N SER A 266 35.86 -17.83 6.72
CA SER A 266 36.87 -18.91 6.76
C SER A 266 36.83 -19.83 5.52
N GLN A 267 35.65 -19.98 4.90
CA GLN A 267 35.41 -20.81 3.72
C GLN A 267 34.62 -20.00 2.67
N PRO A 268 35.28 -19.08 1.93
CA PRO A 268 34.62 -18.26 0.92
C PRO A 268 33.87 -19.09 -0.13
N ARG A 269 32.58 -18.79 -0.31
CA ARG A 269 31.63 -19.54 -1.16
C ARG A 269 31.59 -21.05 -0.88
N LEU A 270 31.78 -21.45 0.38
CA LEU A 270 31.62 -22.83 0.88
C LEU A 270 32.46 -23.88 0.13
N LYS A 271 33.60 -23.47 -0.45
CA LYS A 271 34.46 -24.37 -1.23
C LYS A 271 34.96 -25.54 -0.38
N GLY A 272 34.72 -26.77 -0.86
CA GLY A 272 35.08 -28.00 -0.15
C GLY A 272 34.16 -28.35 1.02
N VAL A 273 33.12 -27.57 1.30
CA VAL A 273 32.14 -27.86 2.36
C VAL A 273 31.08 -28.83 1.82
N GLY A 274 30.71 -29.82 2.63
CA GLY A 274 29.62 -30.77 2.37
C GLY A 274 28.32 -30.45 3.11
N ARG A 275 28.40 -29.75 4.25
CA ARG A 275 27.24 -29.21 5.00
C ARG A 275 27.69 -28.13 5.99
N VAL A 276 26.82 -27.16 6.27
CA VAL A 276 26.95 -26.23 7.41
C VAL A 276 25.74 -26.39 8.33
N LYS A 277 25.93 -26.17 9.64
CA LYS A 277 24.86 -26.00 10.63
C LYS A 277 25.08 -24.69 11.38
N VAL A 278 24.11 -23.78 11.39
CA VAL A 278 24.24 -22.45 12.03
C VAL A 278 23.33 -22.25 13.24
N GLN A 279 22.55 -23.28 13.61
CA GLN A 279 21.60 -23.25 14.73
C GLN A 279 22.20 -23.58 16.11
N PHE A 280 23.53 -23.62 16.22
CA PHE A 280 24.29 -23.88 17.46
C PHE A 280 25.26 -22.73 17.70
N ASP A 281 25.63 -22.49 18.96
CA ASP A 281 26.52 -21.39 19.39
C ASP A 281 27.81 -21.35 18.56
N ASP A 282 28.47 -22.51 18.42
CA ASP A 282 29.53 -22.77 17.45
C ASP A 282 28.95 -23.41 16.17
N PRO A 283 29.12 -22.82 14.97
CA PRO A 283 28.62 -23.39 13.73
C PRO A 283 29.38 -24.65 13.32
N VAL A 284 28.66 -25.75 13.11
CA VAL A 284 29.26 -27.03 12.70
C VAL A 284 29.43 -27.07 11.18
N VAL A 285 30.67 -27.02 10.71
CA VAL A 285 31.04 -27.27 9.31
C VAL A 285 31.43 -28.73 9.14
N ILE A 286 30.87 -29.38 8.12
CA ILE A 286 31.25 -30.73 7.69
C ILE A 286 31.86 -30.62 6.29
N MET A 287 33.14 -30.97 6.15
CA MET A 287 33.83 -30.95 4.85
C MET A 287 33.33 -32.07 3.94
N ARG A 288 33.43 -31.85 2.62
CA ARG A 288 33.17 -32.86 1.59
C ARG A 288 34.27 -33.91 1.64
N ARG A 289 33.90 -35.19 1.51
CA ARG A 289 34.84 -36.30 1.29
C ARG A 289 35.16 -36.43 -0.20
#